data_AF-A0A8T2IG04-F1
#
_entry.id   AF-A0A8T2IG04-F1
#
_cell.length_a   1.000
_cell.length_b   1.000
_cell.length_c   1.000
_cell.angle_alpha   90.00
_cell.angle_beta   90.00
_cell.angle_gamma   90.00
#
_symmetry.space_group_name_H-M   'P 1'
#
loop_
_entity.id
_entity.type
_entity.pdbx_description
1 polymer ?
#
loop_
_entity_poly.entity_id
_entity_poly.type
_entity_poly.pdbx_seq_one_letter_code
_entity_poly.pdbx_strand_id
1 'polypeptide(L)'
;MKFQRDFENFKTACIPWEMKIKEIESHFGSSVASYFIFLRWMYGINMILFGLTFGLVMVPEALMGKPYGTMPRKTVPRAEQPTAMNFATLWDFSGFAQYSVLFYGYYNNQRTIGWLQFRLPLSYLLVGIGTIAYSFMVVIRTMAKNANADGGGDDNSFNFSWKMYTSWDFLIGNPETADNKFASITTSFKESILEEQESRKEENIHLVRFLRVLANFLVLCTLAGSGYLIYFVVRRSQQFALEGLENYGWWERNEVNTVMSLLGMFCPTMFDVISGLENYHPRIALRWQLGRIFALFLGNLYTFLIALMDEINLKREEEKVVQYNMTFWEASIYNKTHSENSTFQVDASDVPRGPCWETMVGQEFVRLTVSDIMTTYITILTGDFLQAVFVRFFNYCWCWDLEYGWPSYCEFDISGNVLGLIFNQGMI
;
A
#
# COMPACT_ATOMS: atom_id res chain seq x y z
N MET A 1 -8.51 15.90 41.10
CA MET A 1 -9.16 16.60 39.98
C MET A 1 -8.19 17.34 39.06
N LYS A 2 -7.46 18.38 39.50
CA LYS A 2 -6.55 19.14 38.61
C LYS A 2 -5.46 18.27 37.95
N PHE A 3 -4.80 17.43 38.75
CA PHE A 3 -3.77 16.50 38.25
C PHE A 3 -4.31 15.43 37.29
N GLN A 4 -5.54 14.93 37.51
CA GLN A 4 -6.20 14.02 36.57
C GLN A 4 -6.53 14.72 35.25
N ARG A 5 -7.02 15.96 35.32
CA ARG A 5 -7.33 16.76 34.12
C ARG A 5 -6.07 17.14 33.34
N ASP A 6 -4.98 17.48 34.03
CA ASP A 6 -3.70 17.80 33.41
C ASP A 6 -3.05 16.54 32.81
N PHE A 7 -3.23 15.37 33.45
CA PHE A 7 -2.80 14.08 32.90
C PHE A 7 -3.64 13.66 31.69
N GLU A 8 -4.95 13.90 31.70
CA GLU A 8 -5.80 13.69 30.53
C GLU A 8 -5.43 14.62 29.38
N ASN A 9 -5.19 15.91 29.66
CA ASN A 9 -4.72 16.86 28.66
C ASN A 9 -3.35 16.46 28.09
N PHE A 10 -2.42 15.99 28.92
CA PHE A 10 -1.14 15.47 28.48
C PHE A 10 -1.29 14.21 27.63
N LYS A 11 -2.17 13.28 28.04
CA LYS A 11 -2.50 12.08 27.26
C LYS A 11 -3.08 12.46 25.91
N THR A 12 -3.99 13.42 25.85
CA THR A 12 -4.56 13.93 24.59
C THR A 12 -3.52 14.61 23.70
N ALA A 13 -2.58 15.35 24.28
CA ALA A 13 -1.47 15.96 23.52
C ALA A 13 -0.46 14.93 22.98
N CYS A 14 -0.27 13.81 23.67
CA CYS A 14 0.57 12.70 23.22
C CYS A 14 -0.09 11.83 22.13
N ILE A 15 -1.40 11.98 21.89
CA ILE A 15 -2.05 11.30 20.77
C ILE A 15 -1.71 12.06 19.48
N PRO A 16 -1.08 11.42 18.48
CA PRO A 16 -0.70 12.09 17.26
C PRO A 16 -1.93 12.68 16.56
N TRP A 17 -1.81 13.95 16.17
CA TRP A 17 -2.75 14.69 15.34
C TRP A 17 -4.19 14.82 15.87
N GLU A 18 -4.47 14.52 17.14
CA GLU A 18 -5.84 14.56 17.71
C GLU A 18 -6.51 15.93 17.57
N MET A 19 -5.79 17.03 17.87
CA MET A 19 -6.35 18.37 17.73
C MET A 19 -6.63 18.73 16.27
N LYS A 20 -5.77 18.29 15.34
CA LYS A 20 -5.94 18.54 13.90
C LYS A 20 -7.09 17.74 13.31
N ILE A 21 -7.29 16.49 13.76
CA ILE A 21 -8.44 15.69 13.35
C ILE A 21 -9.75 16.34 13.83
N LYS A 22 -9.78 16.87 15.06
CA LYS A 22 -10.97 17.60 15.57
C LYS A 22 -11.27 18.88 14.81
N GLU A 23 -10.24 19.61 14.39
CA GLU A 23 -10.37 20.79 13.53
C GLU A 23 -10.96 20.40 12.16
N ILE A 24 -10.48 19.32 11.56
CA ILE A 24 -11.02 18.77 10.30
C ILE A 24 -12.47 18.29 10.48
N GLU A 25 -12.79 17.62 11.58
CA GLU A 25 -14.15 17.16 11.91
C GLU A 25 -15.15 18.31 11.98
N SER A 26 -14.73 19.44 12.55
CA SER A 26 -15.54 20.67 12.60
C SER A 26 -15.84 21.22 11.20
N HIS A 27 -14.81 21.35 10.35
CA HIS A 27 -14.93 22.02 9.07
C HIS A 27 -15.56 21.15 7.97
N PHE A 28 -15.26 19.86 7.96
CA PHE A 28 -15.61 18.94 6.87
C PHE A 28 -16.62 17.86 7.28
N GLY A 29 -16.98 17.80 8.57
CA GLY A 29 -17.92 16.82 9.10
C GLY A 29 -17.27 15.51 9.58
N SER A 30 -18.10 14.66 10.17
CA SER A 30 -17.67 13.41 10.82
C SER A 30 -17.21 12.33 9.83
N SER A 31 -17.67 12.39 8.58
CA SER A 31 -17.30 11.45 7.51
C SER A 31 -15.81 11.57 7.16
N VAL A 32 -15.33 12.80 6.93
CA VAL A 32 -13.91 13.07 6.64
C VAL A 32 -13.03 12.80 7.85
N ALA A 33 -13.50 13.15 9.06
CA ALA A 33 -12.76 12.84 10.29
C ALA A 33 -12.54 11.33 10.49
N SER A 34 -13.54 10.51 10.14
CA SER A 34 -13.46 9.06 10.26
C SER A 34 -12.31 8.46 9.44
N TYR A 35 -12.00 9.02 8.27
CA TYR A 35 -10.83 8.63 7.47
C TYR A 35 -9.52 8.85 8.23
N PHE A 36 -9.31 10.03 8.80
CA PHE A 36 -8.07 10.33 9.51
C PHE A 36 -7.93 9.57 10.83
N ILE A 37 -9.05 9.29 11.51
CA ILE A 37 -9.09 8.41 12.67
C ILE A 37 -8.65 6.99 12.28
N PHE A 38 -9.17 6.49 11.15
CA PHE A 38 -8.79 5.19 10.60
C PHE A 38 -7.30 5.14 10.21
N LEU A 39 -6.81 6.14 9.47
CA LEU A 39 -5.40 6.28 9.10
C LEU A 39 -4.49 6.27 10.32
N ARG A 40 -4.83 7.03 11.37
CA ARG A 40 -4.05 7.08 12.62
C ARG A 40 -4.04 5.72 13.32
N TRP A 41 -5.19 5.05 13.40
CA TRP A 41 -5.29 3.72 14.00
C TRP A 41 -4.40 2.71 13.27
N MET A 42 -4.46 2.71 11.95
CA MET A 42 -3.68 1.86 11.07
C MET A 42 -2.17 2.14 11.17
N TYR A 43 -1.76 3.41 11.17
CA TYR A 43 -0.38 3.81 11.43
C TYR A 43 0.11 3.29 12.79
N GLY A 44 -0.73 3.35 13.83
CA GLY A 44 -0.42 2.80 15.15
C GLY A 44 -0.14 1.29 15.13
N ILE A 45 -0.92 0.52 14.36
CA ILE A 45 -0.67 -0.92 14.17
C ILE A 45 0.66 -1.14 13.47
N ASN A 46 0.90 -0.45 12.35
CA ASN A 46 2.12 -0.60 11.56
C ASN A 46 3.39 -0.24 12.36
N MET A 47 3.33 0.77 13.22
CA MET A 47 4.44 1.11 14.13
C MET A 47 4.80 -0.02 15.10
N ILE A 48 3.79 -0.75 15.61
CA ILE A 48 4.02 -1.90 16.50
C ILE A 48 4.59 -3.07 15.70
N LEU A 49 4.06 -3.33 14.51
CA LEU A 49 4.57 -4.39 13.62
C LEU A 49 6.03 -4.12 13.25
N PHE A 50 6.35 -2.89 12.85
CA PHE A 50 7.73 -2.45 12.61
C PHE A 50 8.60 -2.62 13.85
N GLY A 51 8.12 -2.21 15.03
CA GLY A 51 8.86 -2.38 16.28
C GLY A 51 9.20 -3.85 16.60
N LEU A 52 8.27 -4.77 16.33
CA LEU A 52 8.48 -6.20 16.54
C LEU A 52 9.49 -6.79 15.54
N THR A 53 9.35 -6.49 14.25
CA THR A 53 10.26 -7.00 13.21
C THR A 53 11.65 -6.37 13.30
N PHE A 54 11.73 -5.04 13.39
CA PHE A 54 12.97 -4.32 13.54
C PHE A 54 13.69 -4.72 14.84
N GLY A 55 12.98 -4.73 15.97
CA GLY A 55 13.56 -4.97 17.28
C GLY A 55 14.00 -6.42 17.55
N LEU A 56 13.25 -7.41 17.07
CA LEU A 56 13.51 -8.83 17.40
C LEU A 56 14.17 -9.63 16.27
N VAL A 57 14.18 -9.11 15.04
CA VAL A 57 14.81 -9.77 13.88
C VAL A 57 16.01 -8.95 13.38
N MET A 58 15.81 -7.68 13.02
CA MET A 58 16.86 -6.88 12.38
C MET A 58 17.97 -6.47 13.37
N VAL A 59 17.61 -5.93 14.54
CA VAL A 59 18.57 -5.44 15.53
C VAL A 59 19.50 -6.54 16.07
N PRO A 60 19.01 -7.74 16.45
CA PRO A 60 19.88 -8.82 16.90
C PRO A 60 20.88 -9.25 15.82
N GLU A 61 20.45 -9.32 14.56
CA GLU A 61 21.33 -9.68 13.45
C GLU A 61 22.36 -8.57 13.14
N ALA A 62 21.96 -7.31 13.20
CA ALA A 62 22.85 -6.17 12.95
C ALA A 62 23.93 -6.02 14.04
N LEU A 63 23.58 -6.23 15.32
CA LEU A 63 24.50 -6.04 16.45
C LEU A 63 25.32 -7.28 16.79
N MET A 64 24.72 -8.47 16.67
CA MET A 64 25.33 -9.72 17.15
C MET A 64 25.69 -10.69 16.04
N GLY A 65 25.25 -10.43 14.81
CA GLY A 65 25.61 -11.21 13.63
C GLY A 65 27.09 -11.08 13.28
N LYS A 66 27.59 -12.03 12.49
CA LYS A 66 28.96 -11.90 11.95
C LYS A 66 29.07 -10.65 11.08
N PRO A 67 30.22 -9.95 11.10
CA PRO A 67 30.40 -8.73 10.32
C PRO A 67 30.33 -9.00 8.82
N TYR A 68 30.04 -7.95 8.06
CA TYR A 68 30.04 -7.94 6.60
C TYR A 68 31.36 -8.50 6.05
N GLY A 69 31.32 -9.24 4.94
CA GLY A 69 32.52 -9.84 4.32
C GLY A 69 32.96 -11.18 4.91
N THR A 70 32.43 -11.61 6.06
CA THR A 70 32.83 -12.90 6.67
C THR A 70 32.19 -14.13 6.05
N MET A 71 31.03 -13.96 5.41
CA MET A 71 30.27 -15.05 4.81
C MET A 71 29.88 -14.65 3.39
N PRO A 72 29.83 -15.61 2.45
CA PRO A 72 29.43 -15.33 1.08
C PRO A 72 28.06 -14.61 1.02
N ARG A 73 27.09 -15.01 1.83
CA ARG A 73 25.76 -14.37 1.90
C ARG A 73 25.74 -12.92 2.41
N LYS A 74 26.83 -12.43 2.99
CA LYS A 74 26.95 -11.07 3.58
C LYS A 74 27.96 -10.21 2.84
N THR A 75 28.24 -10.51 1.58
CA THR A 75 29.18 -9.73 0.76
C THR A 75 28.77 -9.72 -0.70
N VAL A 76 28.98 -8.58 -1.36
CA VAL A 76 28.75 -8.43 -2.79
C VAL A 76 29.81 -9.23 -3.56
N PRO A 77 29.43 -10.06 -4.55
CA PRO A 77 30.36 -10.76 -5.42
C PRO A 77 31.35 -9.81 -6.09
N ARG A 78 32.61 -10.25 -6.26
CA ARG A 78 33.68 -9.38 -6.78
C ARG A 78 33.39 -8.78 -8.16
N ALA A 79 32.62 -9.48 -8.99
CA ALA A 79 32.21 -9.00 -10.32
C ALA A 79 31.23 -7.81 -10.26
N GLU A 80 30.40 -7.72 -9.21
CA GLU A 80 29.32 -6.73 -9.08
C GLU A 80 29.72 -5.52 -8.22
N GLN A 81 30.79 -5.63 -7.43
CA GLN A 81 31.33 -4.56 -6.59
C GLN A 81 31.51 -3.19 -7.28
N PRO A 82 32.05 -3.07 -8.52
CA PRO A 82 32.24 -1.77 -9.15
C PRO A 82 30.92 -1.07 -9.51
N THR A 83 29.88 -1.85 -9.81
CA THR A 83 28.56 -1.35 -10.23
C THR A 83 27.62 -1.20 -9.04
N ALA A 84 27.92 -1.81 -7.89
CA ALA A 84 27.01 -1.95 -6.74
C ALA A 84 26.53 -0.64 -6.10
N MET A 85 27.22 0.49 -6.34
CA MET A 85 26.84 1.82 -5.82
C MET A 85 26.14 2.70 -6.89
N ASN A 86 25.96 2.19 -8.11
CA ASN A 86 25.30 2.97 -9.15
C ASN A 86 23.83 3.24 -8.77
N PHE A 87 23.33 4.42 -9.15
CA PHE A 87 21.95 4.79 -8.83
C PHE A 87 20.93 3.78 -9.37
N ALA A 88 21.13 3.30 -10.61
CA ALA A 88 20.24 2.30 -11.22
C ALA A 88 20.19 0.98 -10.42
N THR A 89 21.34 0.48 -9.93
CA THR A 89 21.39 -0.74 -9.14
C THR A 89 20.80 -0.56 -7.74
N LEU A 90 20.98 0.61 -7.13
CA LEU A 90 20.39 0.93 -5.83
C LEU A 90 18.88 1.12 -5.91
N TRP A 91 18.37 1.71 -6.99
CA TRP A 91 16.94 1.84 -7.28
C TRP A 91 16.26 0.47 -7.40
N ASP A 92 16.96 -0.49 -8.01
CA ASP A 92 16.51 -1.87 -8.12
C ASP A 92 16.60 -2.66 -6.80
N PHE A 93 17.07 -2.03 -5.71
CA PHE A 93 17.43 -2.65 -4.43
C PHE A 93 18.49 -3.77 -4.55
N SER A 94 19.30 -3.71 -5.61
CA SER A 94 20.39 -4.63 -5.91
C SER A 94 21.74 -4.13 -5.37
N GLY A 95 22.81 -4.91 -5.53
CA GLY A 95 24.16 -4.58 -5.05
C GLY A 95 24.23 -4.57 -3.53
N PHE A 96 24.71 -3.48 -2.93
CA PHE A 96 24.84 -3.39 -1.47
C PHE A 96 23.51 -3.46 -0.73
N ALA A 97 22.41 -2.99 -1.34
CA ALA A 97 21.09 -3.05 -0.73
C ALA A 97 20.58 -4.50 -0.60
N GLN A 98 20.88 -5.37 -1.58
CA GLN A 98 20.53 -6.79 -1.57
C GLN A 98 21.18 -7.54 -0.40
N TYR A 99 22.42 -7.22 -0.08
CA TYR A 99 23.19 -7.82 1.02
C TYR A 99 23.06 -7.04 2.32
N SER A 100 21.83 -6.58 2.63
CA SER A 100 21.48 -5.88 3.86
C SER A 100 20.54 -6.71 4.73
N VAL A 101 20.41 -6.32 6.00
CA VAL A 101 19.55 -6.97 7.01
C VAL A 101 18.06 -6.95 6.60
N LEU A 102 17.68 -6.10 5.65
CA LEU A 102 16.29 -6.01 5.17
C LEU A 102 15.85 -7.28 4.42
N PHE A 103 16.77 -7.93 3.71
CA PHE A 103 16.44 -9.06 2.85
C PHE A 103 16.79 -10.41 3.48
N TYR A 104 15.97 -11.41 3.20
CA TYR A 104 16.12 -12.75 3.77
C TYR A 104 17.46 -13.41 3.42
N GLY A 105 18.00 -13.15 2.23
CA GLY A 105 19.27 -13.73 1.75
C GLY A 105 20.49 -13.37 2.61
N TYR A 106 20.41 -12.32 3.43
CA TYR A 106 21.47 -11.91 4.36
C TYR A 106 21.57 -12.82 5.60
N TYR A 107 20.46 -13.45 6.00
CA TYR A 107 20.40 -14.25 7.23
C TYR A 107 21.07 -15.62 7.06
N ASN A 108 21.68 -16.09 8.15
CA ASN A 108 22.42 -17.35 8.18
C ASN A 108 21.59 -18.50 8.78
N ASN A 109 21.93 -19.74 8.40
CA ASN A 109 21.29 -20.96 8.91
C ASN A 109 21.88 -21.45 10.26
N GLN A 110 22.51 -20.56 11.03
CA GLN A 110 23.04 -20.92 12.34
C GLN A 110 21.94 -20.87 13.41
N ARG A 111 21.94 -21.85 14.30
CA ARG A 111 20.90 -22.01 15.33
C ARG A 111 20.91 -20.90 16.38
N THR A 112 22.08 -20.34 16.68
CA THR A 112 22.27 -19.25 17.65
C THR A 112 23.28 -18.23 17.13
N ILE A 113 23.07 -16.97 17.51
CA ILE A 113 23.89 -15.82 17.09
C ILE A 113 24.35 -15.03 18.32
N GLY A 114 25.57 -14.52 18.26
CA GLY A 114 26.13 -13.62 19.26
C GLY A 114 26.59 -14.27 20.56
N TRP A 115 27.10 -13.41 21.45
CA TRP A 115 27.45 -13.78 22.82
C TRP A 115 26.22 -14.21 23.64
N LEU A 116 25.04 -13.64 23.34
CA LEU A 116 23.77 -13.93 24.03
C LEU A 116 23.08 -15.23 23.59
N GLN A 117 23.66 -16.01 22.66
CA GLN A 117 23.08 -17.26 22.14
C GLN A 117 21.63 -17.08 21.66
N PHE A 118 21.36 -15.96 20.98
CA PHE A 118 20.02 -15.62 20.51
C PHE A 118 19.58 -16.56 19.39
N ARG A 119 18.40 -17.16 19.51
CA ARG A 119 17.85 -18.10 18.52
C ARG A 119 17.12 -17.37 17.41
N LEU A 120 17.89 -16.86 16.45
CA LEU A 120 17.35 -16.08 15.33
C LEU A 120 16.27 -16.83 14.51
N PRO A 121 16.43 -18.12 14.11
CA PRO A 121 15.39 -18.80 13.32
C PRO A 121 14.04 -18.92 14.05
N LEU A 122 14.10 -19.10 15.38
CA LEU A 122 12.90 -19.17 16.22
C LEU A 122 12.27 -17.78 16.42
N SER A 123 13.10 -16.74 16.58
CA SER A 123 12.62 -15.36 16.64
C SER A 123 11.90 -14.97 15.35
N TYR A 124 12.48 -15.27 14.19
CA TYR A 124 11.88 -15.00 12.88
C TYR A 124 10.48 -15.62 12.75
N LEU A 125 10.34 -16.91 13.10
CA LEU A 125 9.06 -17.60 13.06
C LEU A 125 8.05 -17.04 14.07
N LEU A 126 8.46 -16.80 15.32
CA LEU A 126 7.56 -16.28 16.35
C LEU A 126 7.12 -14.85 16.08
N VAL A 127 8.00 -14.00 15.53
CA VAL A 127 7.65 -12.64 15.12
C VAL A 127 6.70 -12.68 13.94
N GLY A 128 6.91 -13.56 12.95
CA GLY A 128 5.96 -13.72 11.83
C GLY A 128 4.57 -14.17 12.28
N ILE A 129 4.48 -15.22 13.10
CA ILE A 129 3.18 -15.68 13.63
C ILE A 129 2.57 -14.64 14.58
N GLY A 130 3.40 -14.02 15.42
CA GLY A 130 2.98 -13.04 16.42
C GLY A 130 2.42 -11.76 15.80
N THR A 131 3.03 -11.26 14.73
CA THR A 131 2.56 -10.07 13.99
C THR A 131 1.20 -10.31 13.33
N ILE A 132 1.00 -11.47 12.70
CA ILE A 132 -0.29 -11.88 12.12
C ILE A 132 -1.35 -12.02 13.22
N ALA A 133 -1.05 -12.76 14.28
CA ALA A 133 -1.99 -12.99 15.39
C ALA A 133 -2.37 -11.68 16.10
N TYR A 134 -1.40 -10.78 16.31
CA TYR A 134 -1.63 -9.46 16.89
C TYR A 134 -2.57 -8.62 16.02
N SER A 135 -2.28 -8.53 14.72
CA SER A 135 -3.09 -7.76 13.76
C SER A 135 -4.52 -8.27 13.73
N PHE A 136 -4.71 -9.58 13.63
CA PHE A 136 -6.04 -10.21 13.61
C PHE A 136 -6.82 -9.95 14.91
N MET A 137 -6.17 -10.09 16.06
CA MET A 137 -6.78 -9.82 17.37
C MET A 137 -7.22 -8.36 17.50
N VAL A 138 -6.38 -7.40 17.09
CA VAL A 138 -6.70 -5.96 17.16
C VAL A 138 -7.86 -5.61 16.23
N VAL A 139 -7.87 -6.15 15.00
CA VAL A 139 -8.96 -5.95 14.04
C VAL A 139 -10.28 -6.49 14.61
N ILE A 140 -10.31 -7.73 15.09
CA ILE A 140 -11.54 -8.33 15.67
C ILE A 140 -12.04 -7.52 16.86
N ARG A 141 -11.16 -7.13 17.78
CA ARG A 141 -11.56 -6.33 18.95
C ARG A 141 -12.16 -5.00 18.55
N THR A 142 -11.60 -4.37 17.52
CA THR A 142 -12.09 -3.08 17.01
C THR A 142 -13.44 -3.26 16.31
N MET A 143 -13.58 -4.30 15.48
CA MET A 143 -14.85 -4.64 14.81
C MET A 143 -15.96 -4.98 15.83
N ALA A 144 -15.65 -5.77 16.86
CA ALA A 144 -16.61 -6.13 17.91
C ALA A 144 -17.05 -4.91 18.73
N LYS A 145 -16.14 -3.98 19.01
CA LYS A 145 -16.48 -2.73 19.71
C LYS A 145 -17.41 -1.84 18.86
N ASN A 146 -17.15 -1.74 17.56
CA ASN A 146 -17.95 -0.94 16.65
C ASN A 146 -19.33 -1.56 16.38
N ALA A 147 -19.41 -2.89 16.23
CA ALA A 147 -20.68 -3.60 16.05
C ALA A 147 -21.62 -3.45 17.26
N ASN A 148 -21.07 -3.32 18.48
CA ASN A 148 -21.85 -3.06 19.68
C ASN A 148 -22.26 -1.58 19.84
N ALA A 149 -21.72 -0.67 19.02
CA ALA A 149 -22.03 0.76 19.06
C ALA A 149 -23.16 1.15 18.10
N ASP A 150 -23.41 0.36 17.05
CA ASP A 150 -24.64 0.42 16.25
C ASP A 150 -25.80 -0.11 17.12
N GLY A 151 -26.38 0.79 17.91
CA GLY A 151 -27.59 0.49 18.68
C GLY A 151 -28.72 0.12 17.72
N GLY A 152 -29.17 -1.14 17.78
CA GLY A 152 -30.20 -1.71 16.90
C GLY A 152 -31.59 -1.09 17.06
N GLY A 153 -31.75 0.13 16.57
CA GLY A 153 -33.03 0.82 16.38
C GLY A 153 -33.49 0.74 14.92
N ASP A 154 -34.80 0.79 14.70
CA ASP A 154 -35.40 0.90 13.37
C ASP A 154 -35.17 2.33 12.81
N ASP A 155 -33.99 2.54 12.21
CA ASP A 155 -33.47 3.85 11.76
C ASP A 155 -34.31 4.53 10.66
N ASN A 156 -35.30 3.83 10.08
CA ASN A 156 -36.10 4.35 8.98
C ASN A 156 -37.36 5.10 9.42
N SER A 157 -37.77 5.03 10.69
CA SER A 157 -38.93 5.79 11.17
C SER A 157 -38.49 7.08 11.89
N PHE A 158 -38.88 8.24 11.33
CA PHE A 158 -38.63 9.59 11.89
C PHE A 158 -37.14 10.00 12.05
N ASN A 159 -36.28 9.64 11.09
CA ASN A 159 -34.85 10.00 11.08
C ASN A 159 -34.59 11.50 11.35
N PHE A 160 -35.33 12.40 10.67
CA PHE A 160 -35.20 13.85 10.89
C PHE A 160 -35.55 14.28 12.31
N SER A 161 -36.63 13.74 12.88
CA SER A 161 -37.06 14.09 14.24
C SER A 161 -36.04 13.63 15.26
N TRP A 162 -35.55 12.39 15.14
CA TRP A 162 -34.50 11.87 16.02
C TRP A 162 -33.24 12.72 15.93
N LYS A 163 -32.74 13.00 14.72
CA LYS A 163 -31.60 13.89 14.53
C LYS A 163 -31.82 15.28 15.12
N MET A 164 -33.01 15.84 15.01
CA MET A 164 -33.29 17.18 15.55
C MET A 164 -33.25 17.20 17.09
N TYR A 165 -33.85 16.21 17.73
CA TYR A 165 -33.96 16.19 19.19
C TYR A 165 -32.73 15.66 19.92
N THR A 166 -31.92 14.80 19.29
CA THR A 166 -30.75 14.17 19.94
C THR A 166 -29.40 14.76 19.53
N SER A 167 -29.37 15.62 18.51
CA SER A 167 -28.09 16.13 18.00
C SER A 167 -27.44 17.18 18.89
N TRP A 168 -28.23 17.96 19.65
CA TRP A 168 -27.70 19.04 20.48
C TRP A 168 -27.21 18.54 21.85
N ASP A 169 -26.00 18.94 22.23
CA ASP A 169 -25.44 18.69 23.56
C ASP A 169 -25.49 19.97 24.40
N PHE A 170 -26.31 19.94 25.46
CA PHE A 170 -26.53 21.09 26.35
C PHE A 170 -25.40 21.32 27.36
N LEU A 171 -24.39 20.43 27.43
CA LEU A 171 -23.27 20.54 28.37
C LEU A 171 -22.06 21.29 27.79
N ILE A 172 -22.14 21.74 26.53
CA ILE A 172 -21.06 22.48 25.87
C ILE A 172 -20.98 23.91 26.42
N GLY A 173 -19.94 24.20 27.20
CA GLY A 173 -19.66 25.54 27.73
C GLY A 173 -18.61 26.34 26.96
N ASN A 174 -17.90 25.72 26.00
CA ASN A 174 -16.87 26.37 25.20
C ASN A 174 -17.47 26.89 23.87
N PRO A 175 -17.38 28.18 23.54
CA PRO A 175 -17.92 28.73 22.30
C PRO A 175 -17.36 28.06 21.04
N GLU A 176 -16.06 27.76 20.99
CA GLU A 176 -15.45 27.11 19.81
C GLU A 176 -16.02 25.71 19.58
N THR A 177 -16.31 24.97 20.66
CA THR A 177 -16.93 23.64 20.57
C THR A 177 -18.40 23.72 20.18
N ALA A 178 -19.10 24.80 20.54
CA ALA A 178 -20.48 25.04 20.13
C ALA A 178 -20.59 25.34 18.64
N ASP A 179 -19.70 26.17 18.09
CA ASP A 179 -19.64 26.45 16.65
C ASP A 179 -19.33 25.18 15.84
N ASN A 180 -18.37 24.38 16.30
CA ASN A 180 -18.04 23.09 15.68
C ASN A 180 -19.24 22.13 15.70
N LYS A 181 -19.98 22.09 16.82
CA LYS A 181 -21.17 21.24 16.94
C LYS A 181 -22.29 21.73 16.03
N PHE A 182 -22.50 23.04 15.92
CA PHE A 182 -23.47 23.63 15.01
C PHE A 182 -23.17 23.29 13.53
N ALA A 183 -21.90 23.41 13.11
CA ALA A 183 -21.46 23.05 11.76
C ALA A 183 -21.68 21.56 11.47
N SER A 184 -21.33 20.68 12.42
CA SER A 184 -21.55 19.24 12.33
C SER A 184 -23.04 18.88 12.16
N ILE A 185 -23.92 19.48 12.96
CA ILE A 185 -25.38 19.26 12.88
C ILE A 185 -25.92 19.72 11.54
N THR A 186 -25.53 20.91 11.09
CA THR A 186 -25.96 21.48 9.80
C THR A 186 -25.59 20.56 8.65
N THR A 187 -24.38 20.00 8.67
CA THR A 187 -23.90 19.08 7.64
C THR A 187 -24.70 17.77 7.66
N SER A 188 -24.97 17.20 8.84
CA SER A 188 -25.78 15.97 8.96
C SER A 188 -27.21 16.13 8.43
N PHE A 189 -27.82 17.29 8.66
CA PHE A 189 -29.13 17.61 8.10
C PHE A 189 -29.09 17.79 6.59
N LYS A 190 -28.07 18.50 6.07
CA LYS A 190 -27.86 18.67 4.64
C LYS A 190 -27.75 17.32 3.93
N GLU A 191 -26.99 16.38 4.48
CA GLU A 191 -26.85 15.01 3.96
C GLU A 191 -28.19 14.27 3.90
N SER A 192 -28.98 14.28 4.99
CA SER A 192 -30.27 13.59 5.01
C SER A 192 -31.31 14.23 4.09
N ILE A 193 -31.31 15.55 3.95
CA ILE A 193 -32.21 16.25 3.01
C ILE A 193 -31.84 15.88 1.57
N LEU A 194 -30.55 15.88 1.22
CA LEU A 194 -30.08 15.49 -0.10
C LEU A 194 -30.47 14.04 -0.44
N GLU A 195 -30.30 13.12 0.51
CA GLU A 195 -30.70 11.71 0.33
C GLU A 195 -32.20 11.57 0.00
N GLU A 196 -33.06 12.30 0.70
CA GLU A 196 -34.49 12.22 0.45
C GLU A 196 -34.92 12.92 -0.84
N GLN A 197 -34.26 14.03 -1.22
CA GLN A 197 -34.47 14.69 -2.52
C GLN A 197 -34.12 13.77 -3.69
N GLU A 198 -33.03 13.02 -3.56
CA GLU A 198 -32.58 12.09 -4.60
C GLU A 198 -33.50 10.87 -4.72
N SER A 199 -34.04 10.38 -3.60
CA SER A 199 -35.04 9.30 -3.59
C SER A 199 -36.34 9.64 -4.32
N ARG A 200 -36.71 10.93 -4.38
CA ARG A 200 -37.96 11.43 -4.98
C ARG A 200 -37.85 11.72 -6.48
N LYS A 201 -36.67 11.55 -7.08
CA LYS A 201 -36.44 11.89 -8.49
C LYS A 201 -37.01 10.79 -9.39
N GLU A 202 -38.06 11.10 -10.15
CA GLU A 202 -38.64 10.18 -11.14
C GLU A 202 -37.81 10.21 -12.43
N GLU A 203 -37.17 9.09 -12.79
CA GLU A 203 -36.37 8.96 -14.01
C GLU A 203 -37.03 8.10 -15.08
N ASN A 204 -36.73 8.38 -16.35
CA ASN A 204 -37.19 7.60 -17.49
C ASN A 204 -36.58 6.18 -17.47
N ILE A 205 -37.40 5.18 -17.13
CA ILE A 205 -37.00 3.78 -16.92
C ILE A 205 -36.18 3.20 -18.10
N HIS A 206 -36.57 3.51 -19.35
CA HIS A 206 -35.91 2.97 -20.54
C HIS A 206 -34.53 3.57 -20.80
N LEU A 207 -34.37 4.89 -20.60
CA LEU A 207 -33.10 5.57 -20.82
C LEU A 207 -32.08 5.17 -19.74
N VAL A 208 -32.52 5.09 -18.49
CA VAL A 208 -31.69 4.64 -17.36
C VAL A 208 -31.24 3.19 -17.54
N ARG A 209 -32.12 2.29 -18.00
CA ARG A 209 -31.74 0.89 -18.27
C ARG A 209 -30.72 0.79 -19.40
N PHE A 210 -30.88 1.55 -20.48
CA PHE A 210 -29.90 1.59 -21.57
C PHE A 210 -28.54 2.13 -21.10
N LEU A 211 -28.54 3.23 -20.36
CA LEU A 211 -27.33 3.88 -19.85
C LEU A 211 -26.58 2.98 -18.86
N ARG A 212 -27.30 2.22 -18.02
CA ARG A 212 -26.71 1.19 -17.14
C ARG A 212 -26.09 0.03 -17.90
N VAL A 213 -26.71 -0.45 -18.99
CA VAL A 213 -26.12 -1.52 -19.81
C VAL A 213 -24.86 -1.02 -20.51
N LEU A 214 -24.90 0.20 -21.07
CA LEU A 214 -23.75 0.84 -21.71
C LEU A 214 -22.61 1.03 -20.71
N ALA A 215 -22.88 1.55 -19.52
CA ALA A 215 -21.88 1.76 -18.48
C ALA A 215 -21.23 0.45 -18.03
N ASN A 216 -22.01 -0.60 -17.73
CA ASN A 216 -21.45 -1.90 -17.36
C ASN A 216 -20.64 -2.54 -18.51
N PHE A 217 -21.02 -2.32 -19.75
CA PHE A 217 -20.23 -2.74 -20.92
C PHE A 217 -18.88 -2.00 -20.97
N LEU A 218 -18.88 -0.67 -20.78
CA LEU A 218 -17.65 0.13 -20.72
C LEU A 218 -16.74 -0.31 -19.57
N VAL A 219 -17.29 -0.57 -18.38
CA VAL A 219 -16.55 -1.10 -17.22
C VAL A 219 -15.88 -2.42 -17.57
N LEU A 220 -16.61 -3.35 -18.21
CA LEU A 220 -16.07 -4.65 -18.61
C LEU A 220 -14.94 -4.47 -19.64
N CYS A 221 -15.09 -3.59 -20.62
CA CYS A 221 -14.04 -3.26 -21.58
C CYS A 221 -12.79 -2.69 -20.89
N THR A 222 -12.95 -1.78 -19.93
CA THR A 222 -11.80 -1.22 -19.18
C THR A 222 -11.11 -2.26 -18.28
N LEU A 223 -11.87 -3.16 -17.65
CA LEU A 223 -11.31 -4.25 -16.84
C LEU A 223 -10.57 -5.27 -17.72
N ALA A 224 -11.15 -5.66 -18.86
CA ALA A 224 -10.50 -6.56 -19.81
C ALA A 224 -9.25 -5.91 -20.44
N GLY A 225 -9.33 -4.63 -20.79
CA GLY A 225 -8.22 -3.87 -21.36
C GLY A 225 -7.05 -3.72 -20.38
N SER A 226 -7.34 -3.37 -19.12
CA SER A 226 -6.31 -3.30 -18.07
C SER A 226 -5.68 -4.68 -17.81
N GLY A 227 -6.49 -5.73 -17.66
CA GLY A 227 -5.97 -7.09 -17.49
C GLY A 227 -5.09 -7.58 -18.66
N TYR A 228 -5.48 -7.29 -19.90
CA TYR A 228 -4.67 -7.62 -21.09
C TYR A 228 -3.34 -6.85 -21.11
N LEU A 229 -3.37 -5.55 -20.80
CA LEU A 229 -2.19 -4.69 -20.78
C LEU A 229 -1.18 -5.17 -19.74
N ILE A 230 -1.65 -5.56 -18.55
CA ILE A 230 -0.81 -6.13 -17.49
C ILE A 230 -0.19 -7.43 -17.95
N TYR A 231 -1.00 -8.36 -18.48
CA TYR A 231 -0.48 -9.64 -19.00
C TYR A 231 0.60 -9.42 -20.07
N PHE A 232 0.39 -8.47 -20.98
CA PHE A 232 1.35 -8.12 -22.03
C PHE A 232 2.66 -7.57 -21.45
N VAL A 233 2.57 -6.63 -20.51
CA VAL A 233 3.75 -5.99 -19.89
C VAL A 233 4.53 -6.98 -19.02
N VAL A 234 3.84 -7.83 -18.26
CA VAL A 234 4.44 -8.93 -17.51
C VAL A 234 5.18 -9.91 -18.41
N ARG A 235 4.54 -10.34 -19.50
CA ARG A 235 5.17 -11.28 -20.43
C ARG A 235 6.42 -10.68 -21.07
N ARG A 236 6.37 -9.38 -21.35
CA ARG A 236 7.50 -8.63 -21.91
C ARG A 236 8.62 -8.46 -20.88
N SER A 237 8.31 -8.16 -19.62
CA SER A 237 9.33 -8.06 -18.56
C SER A 237 10.04 -9.38 -18.32
N GLN A 238 9.33 -10.51 -18.40
CA GLN A 238 9.93 -11.85 -18.32
C GLN A 238 10.93 -12.13 -19.45
N GLN A 239 10.66 -11.64 -20.67
CA GLN A 239 11.60 -11.76 -21.79
C GLN A 239 12.89 -10.98 -21.52
N PHE A 240 12.79 -9.78 -20.95
CA PHE A 240 13.96 -9.00 -20.56
C PHE A 240 14.75 -9.62 -19.41
N ALA A 241 14.08 -10.29 -18.47
CA ALA A 241 14.75 -11.03 -17.41
C ALA A 241 15.56 -12.22 -17.95
N LEU A 242 15.09 -12.87 -19.02
CA LEU A 242 15.77 -13.98 -19.69
C LEU A 242 16.95 -13.55 -20.57
N GLU A 243 16.86 -12.38 -21.22
CA GLU A 243 17.91 -11.87 -22.13
C GLU A 243 19.05 -11.14 -21.41
N GLY A 244 18.87 -10.82 -20.12
CA GLY A 244 19.87 -10.15 -19.28
C GLY A 244 19.68 -8.63 -19.24
N LEU A 245 19.52 -8.10 -18.03
CA LEU A 245 19.16 -6.69 -17.77
C LEU A 245 20.22 -5.66 -18.22
N GLU A 246 21.44 -6.06 -18.57
CA GLU A 246 22.57 -5.13 -18.79
C GLU A 246 22.44 -4.26 -20.05
N ASN A 247 21.60 -4.62 -21.02
CA ASN A 247 21.46 -3.89 -22.29
C ASN A 247 20.25 -2.95 -22.36
N TYR A 248 19.37 -2.96 -21.35
CA TYR A 248 18.08 -2.26 -21.39
C TYR A 248 18.03 -1.08 -20.39
N GLY A 249 17.34 -0.01 -20.80
CA GLY A 249 17.24 1.25 -20.07
C GLY A 249 16.41 1.17 -18.79
N TRP A 250 16.41 2.27 -18.03
CA TRP A 250 15.70 2.37 -16.74
C TRP A 250 14.17 2.19 -16.89
N TRP A 251 13.59 2.65 -18.00
CA TRP A 251 12.16 2.55 -18.27
C TRP A 251 11.72 1.11 -18.53
N GLU A 252 12.50 0.35 -19.29
CA GLU A 252 12.22 -1.04 -19.64
C GLU A 252 12.23 -1.95 -18.40
N ARG A 253 13.08 -1.64 -17.42
CA ARG A 253 13.16 -2.40 -16.15
C ARG A 253 11.99 -2.12 -15.21
N ASN A 254 11.52 -0.88 -15.18
CA ASN A 254 10.41 -0.44 -14.32
C ASN A 254 9.06 -0.44 -15.05
N GLU A 255 8.97 -1.03 -16.25
CA GLU A 255 7.77 -1.02 -17.10
C GLU A 255 6.55 -1.59 -16.36
N VAL A 256 6.71 -2.74 -15.69
CA VAL A 256 5.62 -3.39 -14.93
C VAL A 256 5.12 -2.49 -13.81
N ASN A 257 6.02 -2.03 -12.93
CA ASN A 257 5.63 -1.22 -11.78
C ASN A 257 5.00 0.10 -12.21
N THR A 258 5.57 0.76 -13.23
CA THR A 258 5.03 2.01 -13.77
C THR A 258 3.64 1.81 -14.37
N VAL A 259 3.45 0.77 -15.17
CA VAL A 259 2.15 0.45 -15.77
C VAL A 259 1.11 0.10 -14.71
N MET A 260 1.49 -0.67 -13.69
CA MET A 260 0.60 -1.05 -12.60
C MET A 260 0.14 0.18 -11.80
N SER A 261 1.06 1.07 -11.43
CA SER A 261 0.74 2.33 -10.73
C SER A 261 -0.10 3.26 -11.63
N LEU A 262 0.19 3.35 -12.94
CA LEU A 262 -0.58 4.16 -13.89
C LEU A 262 -1.99 3.62 -14.11
N LEU A 263 -2.18 2.30 -14.21
CA LEU A 263 -3.51 1.69 -14.29
C LEU A 263 -4.29 1.92 -12.98
N GLY A 264 -3.61 1.81 -11.84
CA GLY A 264 -4.18 2.14 -10.53
C GLY A 264 -4.62 3.60 -10.41
N MET A 265 -4.00 4.52 -11.14
CA MET A 265 -4.41 5.93 -11.21
C MET A 265 -5.53 6.16 -12.23
N PHE A 266 -5.36 5.69 -13.46
CA PHE A 266 -6.23 6.05 -14.58
C PHE A 266 -7.57 5.31 -14.52
N CYS A 267 -7.59 4.02 -14.16
CA CYS A 267 -8.81 3.23 -14.17
C CYS A 267 -9.88 3.73 -13.18
N PRO A 268 -9.55 4.12 -11.92
CA PRO A 268 -10.52 4.73 -11.02
C PRO A 268 -11.14 6.01 -11.59
N THR A 269 -10.34 6.91 -12.18
CA THR A 269 -10.88 8.14 -12.79
C THR A 269 -11.86 7.84 -13.93
N MET A 270 -11.59 6.79 -14.72
CA MET A 270 -12.51 6.33 -15.75
C MET A 270 -13.79 5.73 -15.15
N PHE A 271 -13.68 4.96 -14.06
CA PHE A 271 -14.85 4.41 -13.37
C PHE A 271 -15.74 5.50 -12.75
N ASP A 272 -15.18 6.60 -12.27
CA ASP A 272 -15.94 7.75 -11.76
C ASP A 272 -16.75 8.42 -12.87
N VAL A 273 -16.14 8.65 -14.04
CA VAL A 273 -16.84 9.17 -15.23
C VAL A 273 -17.97 8.22 -15.64
N ILE A 274 -17.72 6.90 -15.61
CA ILE A 274 -18.75 5.90 -15.91
C ILE A 274 -19.84 5.87 -14.81
N SER A 275 -19.49 6.11 -13.55
CA SER A 275 -20.45 6.21 -12.43
C SER A 275 -21.49 7.29 -12.67
N GLY A 276 -21.04 8.46 -13.16
CA GLY A 276 -21.91 9.58 -13.49
C GLY A 276 -22.92 9.27 -14.59
N LEU A 277 -22.65 8.25 -15.42
CA LEU A 277 -23.61 7.77 -16.41
C LEU A 277 -24.66 6.82 -15.80
N GLU A 278 -24.39 6.14 -14.68
CA GLU A 278 -25.30 5.09 -14.20
C GLU A 278 -26.50 5.60 -13.38
N ASN A 279 -26.46 6.87 -12.94
CA ASN A 279 -27.46 7.51 -12.07
C ASN A 279 -27.95 6.54 -10.97
N TYR A 280 -27.02 5.88 -10.29
CA TYR A 280 -27.35 5.12 -9.09
C TYR A 280 -27.54 6.06 -7.91
N HIS A 281 -28.38 5.67 -6.96
CA HIS A 281 -28.41 6.31 -5.64
C HIS A 281 -26.99 6.35 -5.06
N PRO A 282 -26.53 7.47 -4.47
CA PRO A 282 -25.13 7.72 -4.14
C PRO A 282 -24.52 6.62 -3.27
N ARG A 283 -25.28 6.08 -2.31
CA ARG A 283 -24.85 4.94 -1.49
C ARG A 283 -24.62 3.64 -2.27
N ILE A 284 -25.47 3.37 -3.25
CA ILE A 284 -25.37 2.16 -4.09
C ILE A 284 -24.26 2.36 -5.13
N ALA A 285 -24.19 3.56 -5.74
CA ALA A 285 -23.14 3.96 -6.66
C ALA A 285 -21.76 3.77 -6.01
N LEU A 286 -21.57 4.30 -4.79
CA LEU A 286 -20.31 4.20 -4.05
C LEU A 286 -19.92 2.75 -3.76
N ARG A 287 -20.87 1.88 -3.39
CA ARG A 287 -20.60 0.44 -3.19
C ARG A 287 -20.16 -0.26 -4.47
N TRP A 288 -20.81 0.03 -5.60
CA TRP A 288 -20.43 -0.54 -6.90
C TRP A 288 -19.08 0.00 -7.39
N GLN A 289 -18.82 1.29 -7.22
CA GLN A 289 -17.53 1.89 -7.53
C GLN A 289 -16.40 1.25 -6.72
N LEU A 290 -16.58 1.18 -5.41
CA LEU A 290 -15.60 0.55 -4.52
C LEU A 290 -15.38 -0.93 -4.87
N GLY A 291 -16.43 -1.65 -5.23
CA GLY A 291 -16.34 -3.03 -5.71
C GLY A 291 -15.55 -3.20 -7.01
N ARG A 292 -15.73 -2.29 -7.98
CA ARG A 292 -15.00 -2.30 -9.27
C ARG A 292 -13.53 -1.97 -9.09
N ILE A 293 -13.22 -0.96 -8.29
CA ILE A 293 -11.83 -0.58 -7.99
C ILE A 293 -11.14 -1.71 -7.20
N PHE A 294 -11.83 -2.31 -6.23
CA PHE A 294 -11.30 -3.46 -5.50
C PHE A 294 -11.03 -4.66 -6.42
N ALA A 295 -11.95 -4.97 -7.33
CA ALA A 295 -11.75 -6.05 -8.30
C ALA A 295 -10.54 -5.80 -9.21
N LEU A 296 -10.32 -4.55 -9.63
CA LEU A 296 -9.15 -4.14 -10.41
C LEU A 296 -7.86 -4.33 -9.60
N PHE A 297 -7.80 -3.81 -8.37
CA PHE A 297 -6.61 -3.96 -7.52
C PHE A 297 -6.30 -5.43 -7.18
N LEU A 298 -7.33 -6.23 -6.92
CA LEU A 298 -7.15 -7.66 -6.66
C LEU A 298 -6.68 -8.41 -7.93
N GLY A 299 -7.24 -8.08 -9.09
CA GLY A 299 -6.81 -8.65 -10.37
C GLY A 299 -5.37 -8.28 -10.73
N ASN A 300 -4.99 -7.03 -10.48
CA ASN A 300 -3.63 -6.53 -10.64
C ASN A 300 -2.66 -7.30 -9.74
N LEU A 301 -2.95 -7.39 -8.44
CA LEU A 301 -2.11 -8.14 -7.50
C LEU A 301 -1.99 -9.63 -7.92
N TYR A 302 -3.09 -10.26 -8.32
CA TYR A 302 -3.10 -11.66 -8.71
C TYR A 302 -2.25 -11.95 -9.95
N THR A 303 -2.37 -11.11 -10.99
CA THR A 303 -1.55 -11.24 -12.21
C THR A 303 -0.06 -11.03 -11.93
N PHE A 304 0.28 -10.07 -11.05
CA PHE A 304 1.64 -9.87 -10.57
C PHE A 304 2.18 -11.08 -9.78
N LEU A 305 1.36 -11.70 -8.92
CA LEU A 305 1.76 -12.90 -8.19
C LEU A 305 2.04 -14.09 -9.11
N ILE A 306 1.23 -14.29 -10.16
CA ILE A 306 1.48 -15.33 -11.17
C ILE A 306 2.80 -15.06 -11.89
N ALA A 307 3.04 -13.80 -12.30
CA ALA A 307 4.27 -13.38 -12.96
C ALA A 307 5.51 -13.74 -12.13
N LEU A 308 5.48 -13.37 -10.84
CA LEU A 308 6.55 -13.68 -9.90
C LEU A 308 6.72 -15.19 -9.73
N MET A 309 5.63 -15.96 -9.67
CA MET A 309 5.71 -17.41 -9.53
C MET A 309 6.41 -18.07 -10.72
N ASP A 310 6.11 -17.64 -11.94
CA ASP A 310 6.77 -18.11 -13.15
C ASP A 310 8.26 -17.73 -13.16
N GLU A 311 8.59 -16.51 -12.73
CA GLU A 311 9.97 -16.04 -12.62
C GLU A 311 10.78 -16.82 -11.56
N ILE A 312 10.18 -17.11 -10.40
CA ILE A 312 10.76 -17.97 -9.37
C ILE A 312 11.03 -19.37 -9.93
N ASN A 313 10.13 -19.93 -10.74
CA ASN A 313 10.31 -21.24 -11.33
C ASN A 313 11.52 -21.26 -12.28
N LEU A 314 11.69 -20.23 -13.10
CA LEU A 314 12.87 -20.08 -13.98
C LEU A 314 14.16 -19.94 -13.18
N LYS A 315 14.19 -19.07 -12.16
CA LYS A 315 15.38 -18.89 -11.29
C LYS A 315 15.73 -20.13 -10.48
N ARG A 316 14.75 -20.93 -10.09
CA ARG A 316 14.97 -22.23 -9.44
C ARG A 316 15.65 -23.22 -10.39
N GLU A 317 15.41 -23.15 -11.69
CA GLU A 317 16.15 -23.97 -12.66
C GLU A 317 17.61 -23.52 -12.80
N GLU A 318 17.85 -22.20 -12.87
CA GLU A 318 19.21 -21.63 -12.82
C GLU A 318 19.97 -22.06 -11.55
N GLU A 319 19.30 -22.01 -10.38
CA GLU A 319 19.89 -22.41 -9.09
C GLU A 319 20.39 -23.86 -9.11
N LYS A 320 19.65 -24.80 -9.71
CA LYS A 320 20.07 -26.20 -9.84
C LYS A 320 21.37 -26.33 -10.64
N VAL A 321 21.52 -25.55 -11.71
CA VAL A 321 22.72 -25.55 -12.54
C VAL A 321 23.90 -24.97 -11.76
N VAL A 322 23.68 -23.86 -11.04
CA VAL A 322 24.72 -23.25 -10.20
C VAL A 322 25.13 -24.19 -9.06
N GLN A 323 24.19 -24.90 -8.45
CA GLN A 323 24.48 -25.89 -7.41
C GLN A 323 25.36 -27.03 -7.94
N TYR A 324 25.10 -27.51 -9.15
CA TYR A 324 25.96 -28.49 -9.81
C TYR A 324 27.38 -27.93 -10.05
N ASN A 325 27.50 -26.74 -10.62
CA ASN A 325 28.79 -26.07 -10.84
C ASN A 325 29.54 -25.81 -9.52
N MET A 326 28.81 -25.51 -8.45
CA MET A 326 29.35 -25.30 -7.10
C MET A 326 30.04 -26.55 -6.58
N THR A 327 29.42 -27.73 -6.71
CA THR A 327 30.03 -28.99 -6.26
C THR A 327 31.32 -29.30 -7.01
N PHE A 328 31.38 -28.97 -8.30
CA PHE A 328 32.60 -29.08 -9.10
C PHE A 328 33.67 -28.08 -8.64
N TRP A 329 33.27 -26.83 -8.37
CA TRP A 329 34.16 -25.78 -7.86
C TRP A 329 34.77 -26.16 -6.50
N GLU A 330 33.97 -26.67 -5.56
CA GLU A 330 34.44 -27.15 -4.25
C GLU A 330 35.42 -28.32 -4.39
N ALA A 331 35.13 -29.28 -5.28
CA ALA A 331 36.03 -30.38 -5.57
C ALA A 331 37.37 -29.90 -6.17
N SER A 332 37.33 -28.85 -7.01
CA SER A 332 38.54 -28.25 -7.59
C SER A 332 39.42 -27.56 -6.54
N ILE A 333 38.81 -26.85 -5.59
CA ILE A 333 39.52 -26.21 -4.47
C ILE A 333 40.15 -27.27 -3.57
N TYR A 334 39.42 -28.36 -3.27
CA TYR A 334 39.94 -29.48 -2.47
C TYR A 334 41.15 -30.17 -3.13
N ASN A 335 41.11 -30.39 -4.44
CA ASN A 335 42.27 -30.94 -5.16
C ASN A 335 43.48 -29.99 -5.13
N LYS A 336 43.25 -28.68 -5.18
CA LYS A 336 44.31 -27.67 -5.13
C LYS A 336 44.98 -27.58 -3.76
N THR A 337 44.21 -27.65 -2.67
CA THR A 337 44.76 -27.66 -1.30
C THR A 337 45.52 -28.95 -0.96
N HIS A 338 45.21 -30.06 -1.63
CA HIS A 338 45.98 -31.30 -1.48
C HIS A 338 47.31 -31.26 -2.25
N SER A 339 47.36 -30.53 -3.36
CA SER A 339 48.56 -30.38 -4.21
C SER A 339 49.56 -29.38 -3.63
N GLU A 340 49.08 -28.30 -3.02
CA GLU A 340 49.89 -27.26 -2.40
C GLU A 340 49.66 -27.35 -0.89
N ASN A 341 50.62 -27.85 -0.09
CA ASN A 341 50.58 -27.95 1.39
C ASN A 341 50.40 -26.58 2.11
N SER A 342 49.32 -25.87 1.80
CA SER A 342 49.01 -24.51 2.22
C SER A 342 47.50 -24.36 2.40
N THR A 343 47.10 -23.62 3.44
CA THR A 343 45.69 -23.31 3.70
C THR A 343 45.23 -22.20 2.74
N PHE A 344 44.73 -22.59 1.57
CA PHE A 344 44.15 -21.64 0.61
C PHE A 344 42.86 -21.03 1.20
N GLN A 345 42.95 -19.78 1.68
CA GLN A 345 41.77 -19.02 2.14
C GLN A 345 41.12 -18.34 0.94
N VAL A 346 39.90 -18.78 0.60
CA VAL A 346 39.08 -18.12 -0.42
C VAL A 346 38.36 -16.93 0.24
N ASP A 347 38.46 -15.75 -0.37
CA ASP A 347 37.65 -14.60 0.04
C ASP A 347 36.17 -14.95 -0.15
N ALA A 348 35.34 -14.63 0.83
CA ALA A 348 33.90 -14.84 0.76
C ALA A 348 33.30 -14.28 -0.54
N SER A 349 33.86 -13.18 -1.07
CA SER A 349 33.43 -12.46 -2.27
C SER A 349 33.68 -13.21 -3.59
N ASP A 350 34.57 -14.20 -3.59
CA ASP A 350 34.94 -15.00 -4.77
C ASP A 350 34.16 -16.33 -4.84
N VAL A 351 33.34 -16.62 -3.83
CA VAL A 351 32.52 -17.84 -3.78
C VAL A 351 31.30 -17.69 -4.70
N PRO A 352 31.12 -18.55 -5.72
CA PRO A 352 29.96 -18.53 -6.61
C PRO A 352 28.67 -18.86 -5.83
N ARG A 353 27.54 -18.27 -6.25
CA ARG A 353 26.25 -18.40 -5.53
C ARG A 353 25.09 -18.42 -6.51
N GLY A 354 24.04 -19.15 -6.15
CA GLY A 354 22.76 -19.11 -6.85
C GLY A 354 21.91 -17.91 -6.42
N PRO A 355 20.91 -17.53 -7.25
CA PRO A 355 19.92 -16.52 -6.88
C PRO A 355 19.09 -16.99 -5.68
N CYS A 356 18.74 -16.08 -4.78
CA CYS A 356 17.83 -16.35 -3.66
C CYS A 356 16.46 -15.78 -4.01
N TRP A 357 15.50 -16.67 -4.32
CA TRP A 357 14.15 -16.29 -4.73
C TRP A 357 13.42 -15.44 -3.66
N GLU A 358 13.64 -15.70 -2.37
CA GLU A 358 13.01 -14.94 -1.27
C GLU A 358 13.45 -13.46 -1.27
N THR A 359 14.74 -13.23 -1.57
CA THR A 359 15.30 -11.88 -1.64
C THR A 359 14.77 -11.14 -2.86
N MET A 360 14.69 -11.84 -3.98
CA MET A 360 14.16 -11.31 -5.23
C MET A 360 12.69 -10.90 -5.09
N VAL A 361 11.85 -11.76 -4.51
CA VAL A 361 10.45 -11.42 -4.22
C VAL A 361 10.38 -10.19 -3.33
N GLY A 362 11.19 -10.14 -2.26
CA GLY A 362 11.26 -8.96 -1.38
C GLY A 362 11.65 -7.68 -2.12
N GLN A 363 12.62 -7.74 -3.05
CA GLN A 363 13.05 -6.59 -3.84
C GLN A 363 11.91 -6.06 -4.73
N GLU A 364 11.17 -6.95 -5.39
CA GLU A 364 10.04 -6.55 -6.24
C GLU A 364 8.92 -5.89 -5.43
N PHE A 365 8.56 -6.43 -4.27
CA PHE A 365 7.55 -5.82 -3.38
C PHE A 365 7.99 -4.44 -2.85
N VAL A 366 9.25 -4.30 -2.46
CA VAL A 366 9.78 -3.00 -2.01
C VAL A 366 9.81 -2.00 -3.17
N ARG A 367 10.23 -2.42 -4.37
CA ARG A 367 10.24 -1.57 -5.57
C ARG A 367 8.84 -1.12 -5.95
N LEU A 368 7.85 -2.02 -5.91
CA LEU A 368 6.45 -1.71 -6.16
C LEU A 368 5.93 -0.68 -5.14
N THR A 369 6.20 -0.89 -3.85
CA THR A 369 5.78 0.04 -2.78
C THR A 369 6.40 1.44 -2.97
N VAL A 370 7.69 1.52 -3.33
CA VAL A 370 8.36 2.81 -3.58
C VAL A 370 7.81 3.48 -4.83
N SER A 371 7.57 2.71 -5.90
CA SER A 371 6.95 3.20 -7.13
C SER A 371 5.55 3.75 -6.89
N ASP A 372 4.75 3.08 -6.06
CA ASP A 372 3.39 3.52 -5.71
C ASP A 372 3.41 4.79 -4.85
N ILE A 373 4.33 4.90 -3.88
CA ILE A 373 4.52 6.13 -3.10
C ILE A 373 4.93 7.28 -4.01
N MET A 374 5.90 7.06 -4.91
CA MET A 374 6.38 8.07 -5.84
C MET A 374 5.28 8.50 -6.80
N THR A 375 4.56 7.55 -7.39
CA THR A 375 3.45 7.82 -8.30
C THR A 375 2.40 8.63 -7.55
N THR A 376 1.92 8.16 -6.39
CA THR A 376 0.93 8.86 -5.55
C THR A 376 1.35 10.30 -5.25
N TYR A 377 2.61 10.53 -4.87
CA TYR A 377 3.13 11.87 -4.61
C TYR A 377 3.12 12.76 -5.86
N ILE A 378 3.56 12.21 -7.00
CA ILE A 378 3.52 12.91 -8.28
C ILE A 378 2.08 13.21 -8.68
N THR A 379 1.14 12.29 -8.47
CA THR A 379 -0.27 12.50 -8.80
C THR A 379 -0.89 13.60 -7.96
N ILE A 380 -0.66 13.60 -6.65
CA ILE A 380 -1.20 14.64 -5.77
C ILE A 380 -0.59 16.00 -6.13
N LEU A 381 0.75 16.06 -6.31
CA LEU A 381 1.41 17.33 -6.63
C LEU A 381 1.10 17.85 -8.02
N THR A 382 0.96 16.97 -9.00
CA THR A 382 0.85 17.36 -10.41
C THR A 382 -0.60 17.32 -10.86
N GLY A 383 -1.34 16.25 -10.55
CA GLY A 383 -2.76 16.09 -10.90
C GLY A 383 -3.61 17.18 -10.26
N ASP A 384 -3.64 17.25 -8.93
CA ASP A 384 -4.52 18.20 -8.22
C ASP A 384 -4.14 19.65 -8.50
N PHE A 385 -2.82 19.93 -8.57
CA PHE A 385 -2.32 21.26 -8.90
C PHE A 385 -2.64 21.65 -10.35
N LEU A 386 -2.38 20.78 -11.33
CA LEU A 386 -2.69 21.07 -12.74
C LEU A 386 -4.19 21.17 -12.97
N GLN A 387 -5.01 20.35 -12.31
CA GLN A 387 -6.47 20.44 -12.38
C GLN A 387 -6.95 21.78 -11.80
N ALA A 388 -6.45 22.19 -10.65
CA ALA A 388 -6.80 23.49 -10.06
C ALA A 388 -6.36 24.68 -10.94
N VAL A 389 -5.16 24.60 -11.54
CA VAL A 389 -4.68 25.60 -12.50
C VAL A 389 -5.53 25.60 -13.76
N PHE A 390 -5.88 24.43 -14.29
CA PHE A 390 -6.70 24.27 -15.49
C PHE A 390 -8.09 24.88 -15.29
N VAL A 391 -8.78 24.54 -14.19
CA VAL A 391 -10.09 25.12 -13.86
C VAL A 391 -9.99 26.63 -13.75
N ARG A 392 -8.99 27.16 -13.03
CA ARG A 392 -8.84 28.60 -12.83
C ARG A 392 -8.53 29.38 -14.10
N PHE A 393 -7.74 28.83 -15.02
CA PHE A 393 -7.37 29.52 -16.26
C PHE A 393 -8.39 29.33 -17.38
N PHE A 394 -8.91 28.12 -17.57
CA PHE A 394 -9.82 27.81 -18.66
C PHE A 394 -11.27 28.21 -18.37
N ASN A 395 -11.67 28.44 -17.11
CA ASN A 395 -12.99 29.00 -16.81
C ASN A 395 -13.21 30.39 -17.45
N TYR A 396 -12.13 31.16 -17.66
CA TYR A 396 -12.23 32.46 -18.36
C TYR A 396 -12.43 32.36 -19.88
N CYS A 397 -12.07 31.22 -20.49
CA CYS A 397 -12.02 31.08 -21.95
C CYS A 397 -12.97 30.00 -22.50
N TRP A 398 -13.64 29.24 -21.62
CA TRP A 398 -14.53 28.15 -21.98
C TRP A 398 -15.99 28.53 -21.78
N CYS A 399 -16.88 27.95 -22.59
CA CYS A 399 -18.31 28.27 -22.59
C CYS A 399 -19.10 27.56 -21.47
N TRP A 400 -18.44 26.78 -20.61
CA TRP A 400 -19.03 25.96 -19.56
C TRP A 400 -18.51 26.43 -18.21
N ASP A 401 -19.39 26.41 -17.21
CA ASP A 401 -19.02 26.69 -15.83
C ASP A 401 -18.25 25.48 -15.26
N LEU A 402 -16.93 25.50 -15.43
CA LEU A 402 -16.01 24.45 -15.01
C LEU A 402 -15.92 24.34 -13.47
N GLU A 403 -16.53 25.30 -12.75
CA GLU A 403 -16.66 25.28 -11.29
C GLU A 403 -17.76 24.32 -10.80
N TYR A 404 -18.76 24.02 -11.63
CA TYR A 404 -19.87 23.10 -11.33
C TYR A 404 -19.90 21.86 -12.25
N GLY A 405 -19.23 21.89 -13.40
CA GLY A 405 -19.14 20.79 -14.37
C GLY A 405 -17.78 20.09 -14.38
N TRP A 406 -17.67 18.94 -15.07
CA TRP A 406 -16.39 18.23 -15.22
C TRP A 406 -15.40 19.05 -16.07
N PRO A 407 -14.15 19.27 -15.61
CA PRO A 407 -13.48 18.76 -14.42
C PRO A 407 -13.58 19.77 -13.27
N SER A 408 -14.47 19.53 -12.29
CA SER A 408 -14.64 20.38 -11.11
C SER A 408 -13.37 20.40 -10.24
N TYR A 409 -13.32 21.23 -9.21
CA TYR A 409 -12.27 21.13 -8.19
C TYR A 409 -12.24 19.71 -7.61
N CYS A 410 -11.03 19.21 -7.34
CA CYS A 410 -10.86 17.88 -6.77
C CYS A 410 -11.44 17.88 -5.35
N GLU A 411 -12.59 17.23 -5.17
CA GLU A 411 -13.16 17.00 -3.85
C GLU A 411 -12.42 15.86 -3.15
N PHE A 412 -12.37 15.90 -1.82
CA PHE A 412 -11.74 14.85 -1.04
C PHE A 412 -12.60 13.57 -1.10
N ASP A 413 -12.28 12.67 -2.03
CA ASP A 413 -12.96 11.36 -2.09
C ASP A 413 -12.50 10.46 -0.94
N ILE A 414 -13.37 10.33 0.05
CA ILE A 414 -13.15 9.47 1.22
C ILE A 414 -13.04 8.01 0.78
N SER A 415 -13.88 7.57 -0.17
CA SER A 415 -14.05 6.16 -0.49
C SER A 415 -12.85 5.59 -1.24
N GLY A 416 -12.35 6.30 -2.26
CA GLY A 416 -11.12 5.94 -2.98
C GLY A 416 -9.89 5.98 -2.07
N ASN A 417 -9.77 7.00 -1.22
CA ASN A 417 -8.63 7.12 -0.30
C ASN A 417 -8.61 6.03 0.77
N VAL A 418 -9.77 5.66 1.36
CA VAL A 418 -9.85 4.52 2.30
C VAL A 418 -9.46 3.21 1.60
N LEU A 419 -9.94 3.00 0.37
CA LEU A 419 -9.65 1.78 -0.37
C LEU A 419 -8.15 1.68 -0.72
N GLY A 420 -7.54 2.80 -1.14
CA GLY A 420 -6.10 2.88 -1.38
C GLY A 420 -5.29 2.55 -0.13
N LEU A 421 -5.70 3.04 1.05
CA LEU A 421 -5.08 2.65 2.32
C LEU A 421 -5.19 1.15 2.57
N ILE A 422 -6.39 0.57 2.46
CA ILE A 422 -6.62 -0.86 2.70
C ILE A 422 -5.77 -1.71 1.73
N PHE A 423 -5.68 -1.29 0.46
CA PHE A 423 -4.86 -1.98 -0.52
C PHE A 423 -3.37 -1.92 -0.16
N ASN A 424 -2.86 -0.74 0.20
CA ASN A 424 -1.48 -0.58 0.67
C ASN A 424 -1.20 -1.43 1.91
N GLN A 425 -2.17 -1.60 2.81
CA GLN A 425 -2.04 -2.52 3.94
C GLN A 425 -1.99 -3.98 3.52
N GLY A 426 -2.70 -4.36 2.46
CA GLY A 426 -2.70 -5.72 1.96
C GLY A 426 -1.38 -6.09 1.30
N MET A 427 -0.62 -5.11 0.82
CA MET A 427 0.71 -5.30 0.23
C MET A 427 1.83 -5.41 1.28
N ILE A 428 1.65 -4.79 2.46
CA ILE A 428 2.58 -4.80 3.61
C ILE A 428 2.31 -6.00 4.49
#